data_AF-A0AAW3ZVH3-F1
#
_entry.id   AF-A0AAW3ZVH3-F1
#
_cell.length_a   1.000
_cell.length_b   1.000
_cell.length_c   1.000
_cell.angle_alpha   90.00
_cell.angle_beta   90.00
_cell.angle_gamma   90.00
#
_symmetry.space_group_name_H-M   'P 1'
#
loop_
_entity.id
_entity.type
_entity.pdbx_description
1 polymer ?
#
loop_
_entity_poly.entity_id
_entity_poly.type
_entity_poly.pdbx_seq_one_letter_code
_entity_poly.pdbx_strand_id
1 'polypeptide(L)'
;MRKFNINIGFHKNVAFDWEIRLNGLDDYNDMKQLGYKFFAVLKATADKKIAYVFDVFTPKDKDMNEVKKHKEFSEICEFVHTADGKERANFQGTFIDALNYIKDNFKA
;
A
#
# COMPACT_ATOMS: atom_id res chain seq x y z
N MET A 1 16.90 -3.71 0.11
CA MET A 1 15.69 -3.07 0.66
C MET A 1 14.64 -3.06 -0.44
N ARG A 2 13.38 -3.44 -0.15
CA ARG A 2 12.33 -3.49 -1.17
C ARG A 2 11.76 -2.10 -1.40
N LYS A 3 11.44 -1.77 -2.65
CA LYS A 3 10.92 -0.47 -3.05
C LYS A 3 9.48 -0.60 -3.51
N PHE A 4 8.62 0.30 -3.08
CA PHE A 4 7.22 0.31 -3.42
C PHE A 4 6.82 1.65 -4.04
N ASN A 5 5.92 1.60 -5.01
CA ASN A 5 5.25 2.77 -5.54
C ASN A 5 3.89 2.91 -4.86
N ILE A 6 3.59 4.09 -4.37
CA ILE A 6 2.27 4.49 -3.89
C ILE A 6 1.58 5.22 -5.04
N ASN A 7 0.45 4.69 -5.52
CA ASN A 7 -0.36 5.33 -6.55
C ASN A 7 -1.71 5.71 -5.98
N ILE A 8 -2.18 6.91 -6.32
CA ILE A 8 -3.49 7.45 -5.91
C ILE A 8 -4.31 7.73 -7.16
N GLY A 9 -5.49 7.12 -7.27
CA GLY A 9 -6.43 7.35 -8.36
C GLY A 9 -7.64 8.13 -7.89
N PHE A 10 -8.00 9.23 -8.58
CA PHE A 10 -9.21 10.00 -8.29
C PHE A 10 -10.30 9.67 -9.29
N HIS A 11 -11.48 9.29 -8.81
CA HIS A 11 -12.59 8.83 -9.66
C HIS A 11 -13.85 9.65 -9.42
N LYS A 12 -14.76 9.68 -10.41
CA LYS A 12 -16.02 10.43 -10.28
C LYS A 12 -16.99 9.86 -9.22
N ASN A 13 -16.93 8.55 -8.97
CA ASN A 13 -17.89 7.82 -8.12
C ASN A 13 -17.27 7.22 -6.84
N VAL A 14 -15.94 7.27 -6.73
CA VAL A 14 -15.16 6.87 -5.56
C VAL A 14 -14.20 8.03 -5.34
N ALA A 15 -14.25 8.69 -4.17
CA ALA A 15 -13.49 9.92 -3.95
C ALA A 15 -12.00 9.75 -4.34
N PHE A 16 -11.39 8.64 -3.92
CA PHE A 16 -10.14 8.14 -4.46
C PHE A 16 -9.96 6.64 -4.16
N ASP A 17 -9.08 5.98 -4.90
CA ASP A 17 -8.49 4.69 -4.54
C ASP A 17 -6.97 4.81 -4.41
N TRP A 18 -6.36 3.81 -3.80
CA TRP A 18 -4.92 3.78 -3.62
C TRP A 18 -4.37 2.37 -3.71
N GLU A 19 -3.13 2.28 -4.17
CA GLU A 19 -2.37 1.03 -4.17
C GLU A 19 -0.91 1.25 -3.75
N ILE A 20 -0.35 0.23 -3.12
CA ILE A 20 1.07 0.12 -2.76
C ILE A 20 1.63 -1.09 -3.53
N ARG A 21 2.52 -0.83 -4.48
CA ARG A 21 3.01 -1.80 -5.48
C ARG A 21 4.50 -2.05 -5.37
N LEU A 22 4.92 -3.31 -5.24
CA LEU A 22 6.35 -3.66 -5.24
C LEU A 22 6.99 -3.32 -6.59
N ASN A 23 7.91 -2.36 -6.60
CA ASN A 23 8.59 -1.93 -7.79
C ASN A 23 9.40 -3.09 -8.41
N GLY A 24 9.35 -3.22 -9.74
CA GLY A 24 10.00 -4.29 -10.50
C GLY A 24 9.18 -5.58 -10.63
N LEU A 25 7.93 -5.62 -10.17
CA LEU A 25 6.97 -6.67 -10.53
C LEU A 25 6.06 -6.20 -11.67
N ASP A 26 6.11 -6.93 -12.78
CA ASP A 26 5.29 -6.65 -13.98
C ASP A 26 3.87 -7.20 -13.85
N ASP A 27 3.69 -8.37 -13.23
CA ASP A 27 2.38 -8.98 -13.00
C ASP A 27 2.18 -9.36 -11.52
N TYR A 28 1.07 -8.88 -10.97
CA TYR A 28 0.63 -9.17 -9.61
C TYR A 28 -0.49 -10.22 -9.58
N ASN A 29 -0.97 -10.69 -10.73
CA ASN A 29 -2.01 -11.72 -10.84
C ASN A 29 -1.50 -13.07 -10.34
N ASP A 30 -0.22 -13.36 -10.54
CA ASP A 30 0.44 -14.58 -10.05
C ASP A 30 0.75 -14.55 -8.55
N MET A 31 0.56 -13.40 -7.90
CA MET A 31 0.81 -13.27 -6.46
C MET A 31 -0.37 -13.80 -5.65
N LYS A 32 -0.06 -14.50 -4.56
CA LYS A 32 -1.08 -15.11 -3.71
C LYS A 32 -1.80 -14.05 -2.89
N GLN A 33 -3.13 -14.01 -2.99
CA GLN A 33 -3.97 -13.21 -2.10
C GLN A 33 -3.79 -13.67 -0.64
N LEU A 34 -3.50 -12.74 0.26
CA LEU A 34 -3.58 -12.95 1.70
C LEU A 34 -5.04 -12.80 2.13
N GLY A 35 -5.55 -13.75 2.91
CA GLY A 35 -6.95 -13.81 3.35
C GLY A 35 -7.33 -12.81 4.45
N TYR A 36 -6.59 -11.72 4.60
CA TYR A 36 -6.91 -10.68 5.57
C TYR A 36 -8.00 -9.76 5.02
N LYS A 37 -8.88 -9.27 5.91
CA LYS A 37 -10.01 -8.42 5.55
C LYS A 37 -9.75 -6.92 5.80
N PHE A 38 -8.49 -6.54 5.97
CA PHE A 38 -8.12 -5.14 6.25
C PHE A 38 -8.18 -4.27 5.01
N PHE A 39 -7.87 -4.88 3.85
CA PHE A 39 -7.82 -4.22 2.57
C PHE A 39 -8.66 -4.96 1.55
N ALA A 40 -9.15 -4.25 0.53
CA ALA A 40 -9.85 -4.87 -0.59
C ALA A 40 -8.97 -5.92 -1.29
N VAL A 41 -7.68 -5.59 -1.50
CA VAL A 41 -6.70 -6.53 -2.05
C VAL A 41 -5.40 -6.46 -1.26
N LEU A 42 -4.87 -7.64 -0.92
CA LEU A 42 -3.56 -7.77 -0.32
C LEU A 42 -2.92 -9.05 -0.87
N LYS A 43 -1.79 -8.92 -1.55
CA LYS A 43 -1.08 -10.05 -2.15
C LYS A 43 0.34 -10.16 -1.62
N ALA A 44 0.84 -11.37 -1.59
CA ALA A 44 2.20 -11.68 -1.17
C ALA A 44 2.96 -12.51 -2.22
N THR A 45 4.27 -12.33 -2.21
CA THR A 45 5.24 -13.19 -2.88
C THR A 45 5.23 -14.61 -2.28
N ALA A 46 5.89 -15.55 -2.95
CA ALA A 46 6.04 -16.93 -2.46
C ALA A 46 6.72 -17.03 -1.09
N ASP A 47 7.63 -16.09 -0.76
CA ASP A 47 8.27 -15.97 0.57
C ASP A 47 7.42 -15.23 1.61
N LYS A 48 6.11 -15.06 1.34
CA LYS A 48 5.11 -14.44 2.22
C LYS A 48 5.38 -12.97 2.54
N LYS A 49 6.07 -12.24 1.66
CA LYS A 49 6.25 -10.79 1.80
C LYS A 49 5.21 -10.05 0.99
N ILE A 50 4.76 -8.91 1.50
CA ILE A 50 3.73 -8.08 0.84
C ILE A 50 4.25 -7.66 -0.53
N ALA A 51 3.50 -7.95 -1.59
CA ALA A 51 3.80 -7.52 -2.95
C ALA A 51 2.88 -6.39 -3.40
N TYR A 52 1.63 -6.41 -2.92
CA TYR A 52 0.58 -5.51 -3.38
C TYR A 52 -0.44 -5.26 -2.27
N VAL A 53 -0.85 -4.00 -2.13
CA VAL A 53 -1.98 -3.58 -1.29
C VAL A 53 -2.86 -2.65 -2.12
N PHE A 54 -4.18 -2.81 -2.05
CA PHE A 54 -5.13 -1.89 -2.67
C PHE A 54 -6.38 -1.74 -1.83
N ASP A 55 -6.89 -0.50 -1.77
CA ASP A 55 -8.18 -0.17 -1.18
C ASP A 55 -8.81 1.07 -1.83
N VAL A 56 -10.11 1.23 -1.60
CA VAL A 56 -10.94 2.36 -2.03
C VAL A 56 -11.33 3.27 -0.87
N PHE A 57 -10.96 2.90 0.37
CA PHE A 57 -11.21 3.71 1.57
C PHE A 57 -9.91 4.29 2.12
N THR A 58 -9.98 5.52 2.65
CA THR A 58 -8.89 6.09 3.45
C THR A 58 -8.54 5.14 4.62
N PRO A 59 -7.26 4.80 4.84
CA PRO A 59 -6.85 3.97 5.97
C PRO A 59 -7.34 4.54 7.31
N LYS A 60 -7.88 3.68 8.17
CA LYS A 60 -8.39 4.06 9.51
C LYS A 60 -7.47 3.54 10.60
N ASP A 61 -7.60 4.12 11.80
CA ASP A 61 -6.83 3.69 12.97
C ASP A 61 -7.08 2.21 13.34
N LYS A 62 -8.30 1.72 13.08
CA LYS A 62 -8.62 0.30 13.24
C LYS A 62 -7.78 -0.58 12.32
N ASP A 63 -7.60 -0.17 11.07
CA ASP A 63 -6.82 -0.93 10.08
C ASP A 63 -5.35 -0.97 10.51
N MET A 64 -4.81 0.16 10.99
CA MET A 64 -3.46 0.23 11.55
C MET A 64 -3.26 -0.69 12.75
N ASN A 65 -4.23 -0.75 13.65
CA ASN A 65 -4.16 -1.58 14.84
C ASN A 65 -4.21 -3.08 14.51
N GLU A 66 -4.94 -3.47 13.47
CA GLU A 66 -4.92 -4.83 12.97
C GLU A 66 -3.59 -5.13 12.27
N VAL A 67 -3.15 -4.27 11.35
CA VAL A 67 -1.90 -4.39 10.60
C VAL A 67 -0.68 -4.56 11.52
N LYS A 68 -0.61 -3.84 12.65
CA LYS A 68 0.46 -3.97 13.65
C LYS A 68 0.64 -5.38 14.22
N LYS A 69 -0.38 -6.24 14.16
CA LYS A 69 -0.33 -7.63 14.65
C LYS A 69 0.39 -8.57 13.67
N HIS A 70 0.69 -8.10 12.46
CA HIS A 70 1.22 -8.89 11.36
C HIS A 70 2.65 -8.47 11.01
N LYS A 71 3.61 -9.36 11.23
CA LYS A 71 5.05 -9.09 11.06
C LYS A 71 5.45 -8.71 9.63
N GLU A 72 4.68 -9.12 8.63
CA GLU A 72 4.93 -8.78 7.23
C GLU A 72 4.81 -7.27 6.95
N PHE A 73 4.12 -6.52 7.81
CA PHE A 73 3.99 -5.06 7.70
C PHE A 73 5.06 -4.27 8.45
N SER A 74 5.88 -4.92 9.30
CA SER A 74 6.95 -4.27 10.04
C SER A 74 8.27 -4.19 9.25
N GLU A 75 8.30 -4.67 8.00
CA GLU A 75 9.47 -4.54 7.14
C GLU A 75 9.73 -3.08 6.77
N ILE A 76 10.99 -2.65 6.90
CA ILE A 76 11.43 -1.34 6.43
C ILE A 76 11.68 -1.41 4.91
N CYS A 77 10.94 -0.57 4.18
CA CYS A 77 10.95 -0.46 2.73
C CYS A 77 11.19 1.00 2.31
N GLU A 78 11.51 1.19 1.03
CA GLU A 78 11.45 2.51 0.38
C GLU A 78 10.08 2.68 -0.27
N PHE A 79 9.43 3.81 -0.05
CA PHE A 79 8.15 4.16 -0.65
C PHE A 79 8.28 5.42 -1.48
N VAL A 80 7.78 5.36 -2.72
CA VAL A 80 7.79 6.49 -3.65
C VAL A 80 6.36 6.75 -4.10
N HIS A 81 5.88 7.96 -3.84
CA HIS A 81 4.63 8.44 -4.41
C HIS A 81 4.93 9.32 -5.61
N THR A 82 4.41 8.96 -6.78
CA THR A 82 4.45 9.77 -7.99
C THR A 82 3.04 10.23 -8.36
N ALA A 83 2.91 11.51 -8.73
CA ALA A 83 1.68 12.06 -9.29
C ALA A 83 2.03 12.99 -10.46
N ASP A 84 1.32 12.85 -11.58
CA ASP A 84 1.55 13.59 -12.82
C ASP A 84 2.99 13.45 -13.36
N GLY A 85 3.57 12.25 -13.23
CA GLY A 85 4.94 11.97 -13.68
C GLY A 85 6.03 12.63 -12.81
N LYS A 86 5.68 13.23 -11.67
CA LYS A 86 6.62 13.82 -10.72
C LYS A 86 6.62 13.07 -9.40
N GLU A 87 7.80 12.85 -8.83
CA GLU A 87 7.94 12.39 -7.45
C GLU A 87 7.37 13.45 -6.50
N ARG A 88 6.43 13.04 -5.66
CA ARG A 88 5.78 13.89 -4.66
C ARG A 88 6.31 13.61 -3.26
N ALA A 89 6.65 12.35 -2.99
CA ALA A 89 7.29 11.93 -1.75
C ALA A 89 8.16 10.71 -1.98
N ASN A 90 9.25 10.64 -1.24
CA ASN A 90 10.11 9.48 -1.12
C ASN A 90 10.57 9.36 0.33
N PHE A 91 10.32 8.21 0.94
CA PHE A 91 10.68 7.97 2.33
C PHE A 91 10.97 6.50 2.59
N GLN A 92 11.73 6.24 3.65
CA GLN A 92 11.93 4.91 4.20
C GLN A 92 11.05 4.73 5.42
N GLY A 93 10.45 3.56 5.57
CA GLY A 93 9.58 3.25 6.70
C GLY A 93 8.94 1.89 6.59
N THR A 94 7.98 1.62 7.46
CA THR A 94 7.14 0.43 7.43
C THR A 94 5.91 0.63 6.55
N PHE A 95 5.14 -0.44 6.31
CA PHE A 95 3.83 -0.28 5.66
C PHE A 95 2.86 0.56 6.49
N ILE A 96 3.01 0.61 7.82
CA ILE A 96 2.20 1.49 8.68
C ILE A 96 2.49 2.96 8.36
N ASP A 97 3.77 3.30 8.14
CA ASP A 97 4.16 4.66 7.76
C ASP A 97 3.60 5.04 6.39
N ALA A 98 3.61 4.10 5.43
CA ALA A 98 2.97 4.31 4.13
C ALA A 98 1.45 4.49 4.22
N LEU A 99 0.77 3.71 5.06
CA LEU A 99 -0.66 3.86 5.28
C LEU A 99 -0.98 5.19 5.99
N ASN A 100 -0.13 5.65 6.92
CA ASN A 100 -0.29 6.94 7.60
C ASN A 100 -0.09 8.08 6.61
N TYR A 101 0.93 7.97 5.74
CA TYR A 101 1.12 8.90 4.64
C TYR A 101 -0.14 9.03 3.78
N ILE A 102 -0.77 7.92 3.40
CA ILE A 102 -2.00 7.93 2.61
C ILE A 102 -3.14 8.60 3.40
N LYS A 103 -3.34 8.21 4.67
CA LYS A 103 -4.36 8.77 5.57
C LYS A 103 -4.24 10.29 5.75
N ASP A 104 -3.02 10.79 5.93
CA ASP A 104 -2.78 12.20 6.27
C ASP A 104 -2.90 13.11 5.04
N ASN A 105 -2.57 12.58 3.84
CA ASN A 105 -2.50 13.37 2.61
C ASN A 105 -3.73 13.21 1.70
N PHE A 106 -4.51 12.14 1.83
CA PHE A 106 -5.66 11.86 0.96
C PHE A 106 -6.90 11.54 1.78
N LYS A 107 -7.96 12.30 1.55
CA LYS A 107 -9.22 12.18 2.28
C LYS A 107 -10.37 12.10 1.29
N ALA A 108 -11.30 11.20 1.61
CA ALA A 108 -12.60 11.04 0.99
C ALA A 108 -13.65 11.67 1.91
#